data_AF-E3QDG9-F1
#
_entry.id   AF-E3QDG9-F1
#
_cell.length_a   1.000
_cell.length_b   1.000
_cell.length_c   1.000
_cell.angle_alpha   90.00
_cell.angle_beta   90.00
_cell.angle_gamma   90.00
#
_symmetry.space_group_name_H-M   'P 1'
#
loop_
_entity.id
_entity.type
_entity.pdbx_description
1 polymer ?
#
loop_
_entity_poly.entity_id
_entity_poly.type
_entity_poly.pdbx_seq_one_letter_code
_entity_poly.pdbx_strand_id
1 'polypeptide(L)'
;MGGVVDIRPEPTSVQPSLDDPLGGKSSMMKDAIIGPRSDESLVFRRPSLSRVVRPRDNAPFELGTPDCHDPNYPEYKNHPDVKAANVDEGSKRFCEHSLTRATLTAVDDVKTHPLHAWRWRYKDVASTFLDFKVHWRVNCRTTLGFQDIEYPLGPYGPSCVEIMIENYRKCNNGGIGGSTQAGCLVYTFNGGRKDQYY
;
A
#
# COMPACT_ATOMS: atom_id res chain seq x y z
N MET A 1 -49.77 15.43 -33.04
CA MET A 1 -49.05 14.18 -33.35
C MET A 1 -47.68 14.31 -32.71
N GLY A 2 -47.28 13.63 -31.63
CA GLY A 2 -47.80 12.42 -31.00
C GLY A 2 -46.60 11.50 -30.75
N GLY A 3 -46.18 11.35 -29.48
CA GLY A 3 -45.30 10.29 -28.95
C GLY A 3 -43.84 10.31 -29.42
N VAL A 4 -42.85 9.75 -28.72
CA VAL A 4 -42.81 8.90 -27.51
C VAL A 4 -41.44 9.15 -26.85
N VAL A 5 -41.46 9.26 -25.52
CA VAL A 5 -40.28 9.25 -24.64
C VAL A 5 -39.85 7.78 -24.49
N ASP A 6 -38.59 7.45 -24.79
CA ASP A 6 -38.08 6.09 -24.58
C ASP A 6 -37.11 6.08 -23.37
N ILE A 7 -37.65 5.62 -22.25
CA ILE A 7 -36.98 5.41 -20.97
C ILE A 7 -36.47 3.96 -21.00
N ARG A 8 -35.15 3.76 -21.02
CA ARG A 8 -34.57 2.43 -20.85
C ARG A 8 -34.42 2.10 -19.36
N PRO A 9 -34.92 0.94 -18.88
CA PRO A 9 -34.90 0.59 -17.47
C PRO A 9 -33.55 0.00 -17.01
N GLU A 10 -33.19 0.30 -15.76
CA GLU A 10 -32.11 -0.34 -15.01
C GLU A 10 -32.39 -1.85 -14.80
N PRO A 11 -31.37 -2.72 -14.89
CA PRO A 11 -31.51 -4.10 -14.42
C PRO A 11 -31.36 -4.17 -12.90
N THR A 12 -32.47 -4.49 -12.24
CA THR A 12 -32.60 -4.82 -10.82
C THR A 12 -31.80 -6.09 -10.51
N SER A 13 -30.73 -5.98 -9.71
CA SER A 13 -30.03 -7.15 -9.17
C SER A 13 -30.65 -7.57 -7.84
N VAL A 14 -31.35 -8.69 -7.89
CA VAL A 14 -32.04 -9.38 -6.80
C VAL A 14 -31.03 -9.86 -5.75
N GLN A 15 -31.25 -9.48 -4.48
CA GLN A 15 -30.61 -10.12 -3.33
C GLN A 15 -31.37 -11.42 -2.97
N PRO A 16 -30.68 -12.52 -2.62
CA PRO A 16 -31.31 -13.60 -1.87
C PRO A 16 -31.10 -13.40 -0.37
N SER A 17 -32.20 -13.14 0.36
CA SER A 17 -32.31 -13.39 1.79
C SER A 17 -32.77 -14.83 2.01
N LEU A 18 -32.19 -15.51 3.00
CA LEU A 18 -32.70 -16.79 3.51
C LEU A 18 -32.30 -16.91 4.99
N ASP A 19 -33.08 -16.23 5.84
CA ASP A 19 -33.49 -16.77 7.15
C ASP A 19 -34.67 -17.73 6.85
N ASP A 20 -34.96 -18.87 7.48
CA ASP A 20 -34.82 -19.35 8.87
C ASP A 20 -35.39 -20.83 8.86
N PRO A 21 -35.75 -21.52 9.96
CA PRO A 21 -34.98 -22.09 11.07
C PRO A 21 -35.26 -23.63 11.27
N LEU A 22 -34.81 -24.15 12.43
CA LEU A 22 -35.29 -25.33 13.20
C LEU A 22 -34.58 -26.67 13.02
N GLY A 23 -34.09 -27.20 14.16
CA GLY A 23 -33.91 -28.65 14.32
C GLY A 23 -32.84 -29.06 15.33
N GLY A 24 -33.05 -28.78 16.62
CA GLY A 24 -32.23 -29.38 17.68
C GLY A 24 -32.44 -30.90 17.79
N LYS A 25 -31.42 -31.61 18.30
CA LYS A 25 -31.57 -32.61 19.36
C LYS A 25 -30.23 -33.10 19.90
N SER A 26 -30.17 -33.04 21.23
CA SER A 26 -29.26 -33.65 22.17
C SER A 26 -29.12 -35.17 21.96
N SER A 27 -27.92 -35.71 22.22
CA SER A 27 -27.77 -37.08 22.72
C SER A 27 -26.60 -37.14 23.70
N MET A 28 -26.93 -37.48 24.94
CA MET A 28 -26.03 -37.68 26.07
C MET A 28 -25.38 -39.08 26.07
N MET A 29 -24.19 -39.12 26.69
CA MET A 29 -23.63 -40.14 27.60
C MET A 29 -23.49 -41.62 27.17
N LYS A 30 -22.28 -42.14 27.39
CA LYS A 30 -22.05 -43.45 28.03
C LYS A 30 -20.79 -43.42 28.90
N ASP A 31 -20.95 -43.96 30.10
CA ASP A 31 -20.05 -43.95 31.26
C ASP A 31 -18.85 -44.90 31.17
N ALA A 32 -17.80 -44.63 31.97
CA ALA A 32 -17.16 -45.64 32.85
C ALA A 32 -16.22 -45.04 33.93
N ILE A 33 -16.72 -45.02 35.17
CA ILE A 33 -16.16 -45.60 36.43
C ILE A 33 -14.77 -45.15 37.00
N ILE A 34 -14.84 -44.36 38.08
CA ILE A 34 -14.25 -44.44 39.45
C ILE A 34 -12.71 -44.66 39.68
N GLY A 35 -12.08 -43.60 40.22
CA GLY A 35 -11.18 -43.63 41.41
C GLY A 35 -9.71 -43.17 41.22
N PRO A 36 -8.98 -42.71 42.28
CA PRO A 36 -9.36 -41.94 43.46
C PRO A 36 -8.71 -40.53 43.49
N ARG A 37 -9.14 -39.75 44.47
CA ARG A 37 -8.77 -38.37 44.81
C ARG A 37 -7.35 -38.33 45.41
N SER A 38 -6.44 -37.54 44.81
CA SER A 38 -5.25 -37.03 45.50
C SER A 38 -5.12 -35.54 45.24
N ASP A 39 -5.11 -34.83 46.35
CA ASP A 39 -4.96 -33.40 46.56
C ASP A 39 -3.60 -32.93 46.01
N GLU A 40 -3.56 -32.08 44.98
CA GLU A 40 -2.35 -31.31 44.66
C GLU A 40 -2.67 -29.95 44.02
N SER A 41 -2.50 -28.92 44.85
CA SER A 41 -2.06 -27.58 44.49
C SER A 41 -2.95 -26.75 43.55
N LEU A 42 -3.68 -25.81 44.16
CA LEU A 42 -4.13 -24.58 43.53
C LEU A 42 -2.92 -23.74 43.12
N VAL A 43 -2.27 -24.08 42.00
CA VAL A 43 -1.41 -23.12 41.31
C VAL A 43 -2.34 -22.22 40.50
N PHE A 44 -2.75 -21.11 41.11
CA PHE A 44 -3.26 -19.95 40.40
C PHE A 44 -2.20 -19.51 39.38
N ARG A 45 -2.26 -20.04 38.16
CA ARG A 45 -1.60 -19.45 37.02
C ARG A 45 -2.27 -18.10 36.78
N ARG A 46 -1.62 -17.04 37.26
CA ARG A 46 -1.92 -15.66 36.89
C ARG A 46 -2.07 -15.60 35.37
N PRO A 47 -3.15 -15.00 34.83
CA PRO A 47 -3.18 -14.67 33.42
C PRO A 47 -1.94 -13.82 33.12
N SER A 48 -1.15 -14.28 32.16
CA SER A 48 -0.07 -13.53 31.55
C SER A 48 -0.58 -12.11 31.25
N LEU A 49 0.14 -11.14 31.79
CA LEU A 49 -0.11 -9.72 31.60
C LEU A 49 -0.47 -9.46 30.14
N SER A 50 -1.66 -8.91 29.94
CA SER A 50 -2.16 -8.36 28.70
C SER A 50 -1.02 -7.75 27.91
N ARG A 51 -0.74 -8.29 26.72
CA ARG A 51 0.16 -7.66 25.77
C ARG A 51 -0.38 -6.25 25.58
N VAL A 52 0.25 -5.25 26.20
CA VAL A 52 -0.12 -3.86 26.03
C VAL A 52 0.13 -3.59 24.55
N VAL A 53 -0.95 -3.61 23.76
CA VAL A 53 -0.95 -3.10 22.41
C VAL A 53 -0.79 -1.60 22.61
N ARG A 54 0.46 -1.13 22.66
CA ARG A 54 0.72 0.30 22.64
C ARG A 54 0.00 0.82 21.39
N PRO A 55 -0.87 1.84 21.53
CA PRO A 55 -1.38 2.54 20.37
C PRO A 55 -0.18 2.87 19.49
N ARG A 56 -0.23 2.47 18.22
CA ARG A 56 0.84 2.84 17.30
C ARG A 56 0.80 4.34 17.16
N ASP A 57 1.92 4.99 17.42
CA ASP A 57 2.06 6.41 17.21
C ASP A 57 1.80 6.71 15.73
N ASN A 58 1.04 7.78 15.48
CA ASN A 58 0.81 8.26 14.13
C ASN A 58 2.14 8.75 13.55
N ALA A 59 2.38 8.46 12.27
CA ALA A 59 3.56 8.97 11.59
C ALA A 59 3.49 10.51 11.51
N PRO A 60 4.62 11.20 11.71
CA PRO A 60 4.69 12.64 11.53
C PRO A 60 4.41 12.98 10.06
N PHE A 61 3.71 14.09 9.84
CA PHE A 61 3.36 14.57 8.51
C PHE A 61 4.52 15.38 7.92
N GLU A 62 5.64 14.69 7.71
CA GLU A 62 6.92 15.28 7.33
C GLU A 62 7.53 14.57 6.12
N LEU A 63 8.44 15.26 5.44
CA LEU A 63 9.25 14.70 4.35
C LEU A 63 10.54 14.11 4.93
N GLY A 64 10.76 12.83 4.71
CA GLY A 64 12.01 12.15 5.05
C GLY A 64 13.16 12.54 4.13
N THR A 65 14.36 12.11 4.50
CA THR A 65 15.52 12.18 3.62
C THR A 65 15.44 11.08 2.55
N PRO A 66 15.91 11.34 1.32
CA PRO A 66 15.99 10.30 0.30
C PRO A 66 16.88 9.13 0.72
N ASP A 67 16.38 7.92 0.52
CA ASP A 67 17.10 6.66 0.62
C ASP A 67 17.48 6.19 -0.80
N CYS A 68 18.75 6.36 -1.14
CA CYS A 68 19.25 6.13 -2.49
C CYS A 68 19.51 4.65 -2.75
N HIS A 69 19.17 4.20 -3.96
CA HIS A 69 19.45 2.83 -4.37
C HIS A 69 20.96 2.58 -4.50
N ASP A 70 21.39 1.36 -4.13
CA ASP A 70 22.78 0.94 -4.26
C ASP A 70 23.07 0.60 -5.74
N PRO A 71 24.00 1.31 -6.41
CA PRO A 71 24.36 1.03 -7.79
C PRO A 71 24.99 -0.35 -8.01
N ASN A 72 25.44 -1.02 -6.94
CA ASN A 72 26.05 -2.34 -7.02
C ASN A 72 25.03 -3.49 -7.10
N TYR A 73 23.73 -3.22 -6.90
CA TYR A 73 22.73 -4.27 -7.00
C TYR A 73 22.60 -4.83 -8.44
N PRO A 74 22.40 -6.15 -8.61
CA PRO A 74 22.42 -6.80 -9.92
C PRO A 74 21.45 -6.22 -10.95
N GLU A 75 20.30 -5.72 -10.50
CA GLU A 75 19.25 -5.11 -11.32
C GLU A 75 19.68 -3.79 -11.98
N TYR A 76 20.65 -3.09 -11.39
CA TYR A 76 21.22 -1.83 -11.91
C TYR A 76 22.58 -2.03 -12.58
N LYS A 77 23.13 -3.25 -12.55
CA LYS A 77 24.43 -3.51 -13.18
C LYS A 77 24.39 -3.22 -14.68
N ASN A 78 25.23 -2.28 -15.11
CA ASN A 78 25.30 -1.75 -16.48
C ASN A 78 23.99 -1.09 -16.94
N HIS A 79 23.29 -0.40 -16.04
CA HIS A 79 22.13 0.39 -16.43
C HIS A 79 22.54 1.47 -17.46
N PRO A 80 21.68 1.77 -18.44
CA PRO A 80 21.91 2.91 -19.34
C PRO A 80 21.83 4.23 -18.58
N ASP A 81 22.42 5.28 -19.15
CA ASP A 81 22.32 6.63 -18.60
C ASP A 81 20.86 7.11 -18.60
N VAL A 82 20.43 7.69 -17.49
CA VAL A 82 19.06 8.16 -17.27
C VAL A 82 19.04 9.68 -17.40
N LYS A 83 18.34 10.17 -18.42
CA LYS A 83 18.29 11.62 -18.68
C LYS A 83 17.27 12.32 -17.79
N ALA A 84 17.68 13.42 -17.16
CA ALA A 84 16.82 14.24 -16.30
C ALA A 84 15.50 14.66 -16.97
N ALA A 85 15.51 14.99 -18.27
CA ALA A 85 14.31 15.35 -19.01
C ALA A 85 13.27 14.21 -19.06
N ASN A 86 13.74 12.95 -19.18
CA ASN A 86 12.87 11.78 -19.20
C ASN A 86 12.29 11.50 -17.80
N VAL A 87 13.04 11.83 -16.74
CA VAL A 87 12.55 11.75 -15.36
C VAL A 87 11.47 12.79 -15.10
N ASP A 88 11.65 14.03 -15.56
CA ASP A 88 10.63 15.09 -15.43
C ASP A 88 9.33 14.70 -16.15
N GLU A 89 9.42 14.30 -17.41
CA GLU A 89 8.26 13.86 -18.19
C GLU A 89 7.60 12.62 -17.58
N GLY A 90 8.39 11.62 -17.20
CA GLY A 90 7.89 10.40 -16.56
C GLY A 90 7.20 10.67 -15.22
N SER A 91 7.73 11.61 -14.43
CA SER A 91 7.14 12.00 -13.13
C SER A 91 5.78 12.67 -13.33
N LYS A 92 5.66 13.61 -14.27
CA LYS A 92 4.38 14.25 -14.62
C LYS A 92 3.37 13.22 -15.08
N ARG A 93 3.75 12.35 -16.02
CA ARG A 93 2.87 11.27 -16.50
C ARG A 93 2.43 10.34 -15.36
N PHE A 94 3.33 9.98 -14.45
CA PHE A 94 2.99 9.09 -13.33
C PHE A 94 2.03 9.75 -12.32
N CYS A 95 2.30 11.01 -11.94
CA CYS A 95 1.58 11.70 -10.89
C CYS A 95 0.23 12.28 -11.37
N GLU A 96 0.17 12.80 -12.59
CA GLU A 96 -0.97 13.58 -13.11
C GLU A 96 -1.94 12.73 -13.95
N HIS A 97 -1.72 11.42 -14.04
CA HIS A 97 -2.57 10.58 -14.87
C HIS A 97 -3.96 10.35 -14.29
N SER A 98 -4.95 10.27 -15.17
CA SER A 98 -6.35 10.11 -14.81
C SER A 98 -6.67 8.81 -14.06
N LEU A 99 -5.84 7.77 -14.21
CA LEU A 99 -5.99 6.51 -13.45
C LEU A 99 -5.25 6.52 -12.11
N THR A 100 -4.47 7.55 -11.81
CA THR A 100 -3.81 7.69 -10.51
C THR A 100 -4.89 7.85 -9.44
N ARG A 101 -4.83 7.00 -8.41
CA ARG A 101 -5.71 7.17 -7.24
C ARG A 101 -5.38 8.50 -6.58
N ALA A 102 -6.40 9.29 -6.24
CA ALA A 102 -6.18 10.54 -5.52
C ALA A 102 -5.54 10.31 -4.14
N THR A 103 -5.97 9.26 -3.43
CA THR A 103 -5.52 8.98 -2.07
C THR A 103 -5.20 7.51 -1.83
N LEU A 104 -4.31 7.26 -0.87
CA LEU A 104 -4.09 5.95 -0.25
C LEU A 104 -4.38 6.03 1.25
N THR A 105 -4.67 4.87 1.83
CA THR A 105 -5.00 4.71 3.25
C THR A 105 -4.30 3.50 3.85
N ALA A 106 -4.49 3.26 5.15
CA ALA A 106 -4.00 2.06 5.81
C ALA A 106 -4.54 0.74 5.21
N VAL A 107 -5.64 0.74 4.46
CA VAL A 107 -6.09 -0.48 3.76
C VAL A 107 -5.20 -0.83 2.56
N ASP A 108 -4.43 0.13 2.06
CA ASP A 108 -3.50 -0.02 0.96
C ASP A 108 -2.10 -0.45 1.42
N ASP A 109 -1.97 -0.88 2.68
CA ASP A 109 -0.74 -1.44 3.24
C ASP A 109 -0.28 -2.64 2.39
N VAL A 110 0.88 -2.47 1.75
CA VAL A 110 1.44 -3.46 0.82
C VAL A 110 1.80 -4.78 1.48
N LYS A 111 1.88 -4.85 2.81
CA LYS A 111 2.09 -6.11 3.53
C LYS A 111 0.91 -7.06 3.35
N THR A 112 -0.32 -6.55 3.33
CA THR A 112 -1.54 -7.34 3.15
C THR A 112 -2.07 -7.25 1.73
N HIS A 113 -1.82 -6.13 1.04
CA HIS A 113 -2.32 -5.87 -0.30
C HIS A 113 -1.19 -5.37 -1.24
N PRO A 114 -0.26 -6.25 -1.65
CA PRO A 114 0.92 -5.85 -2.43
C PRO A 114 0.59 -5.18 -3.77
N LEU A 115 -0.60 -5.46 -4.32
CA LEU A 115 -1.09 -4.86 -5.56
C LEU A 115 -1.67 -3.44 -5.39
N HIS A 116 -1.88 -2.95 -4.17
CA HIS A 116 -2.49 -1.63 -3.94
C HIS A 116 -1.52 -0.45 -4.09
N ALA A 117 -0.25 -0.70 -4.37
CA ALA A 117 0.66 0.35 -4.74
C ALA A 117 0.41 0.82 -6.17
N TRP A 118 0.36 2.14 -6.36
CA TRP A 118 0.34 2.77 -7.67
C TRP A 118 1.72 2.64 -8.31
N ARG A 119 1.77 2.12 -9.54
CA ARG A 119 3.01 1.80 -10.23
C ARG A 119 2.89 2.18 -11.69
N TRP A 120 3.99 2.61 -12.27
CA TRP A 120 4.09 2.86 -13.71
C TRP A 120 5.49 2.58 -14.21
N ARG A 121 5.60 1.86 -15.33
CA ARG A 121 6.83 1.73 -16.11
C ARG A 121 6.78 2.55 -17.38
N TYR A 122 7.65 3.54 -17.50
CA TYR A 122 7.82 4.37 -18.69
C TYR A 122 9.09 3.92 -19.40
N LYS A 123 9.01 3.67 -20.71
CA LYS A 123 10.19 3.38 -21.53
C LYS A 123 10.51 4.62 -22.34
N ASP A 124 11.71 5.15 -22.17
CA ASP A 124 12.14 6.33 -22.92
C ASP A 124 12.59 5.97 -24.35
N VAL A 125 12.93 7.00 -25.12
CA VAL A 125 13.40 6.87 -26.51
C VAL A 125 14.73 6.13 -26.65
N ALA A 126 15.54 6.09 -25.58
CA ALA A 126 16.81 5.36 -25.52
C ALA A 126 16.62 3.91 -25.06
N SER A 127 15.37 3.44 -24.93
CA SER A 127 15.01 2.13 -24.39
C SER A 127 15.39 1.92 -22.93
N THR A 128 15.57 2.99 -22.17
CA THR A 128 15.76 2.97 -20.73
C THR A 128 14.40 2.91 -20.04
N PHE A 129 14.24 1.97 -19.09
CA PHE A 129 13.04 1.89 -18.26
C PHE A 129 13.15 2.81 -17.05
N LEU A 130 12.09 3.57 -16.81
CA LEU A 130 11.87 4.40 -15.63
C LEU A 130 10.66 3.85 -14.88
N ASP A 131 10.88 3.35 -13.67
CA ASP A 131 9.84 2.80 -12.81
C ASP A 131 9.49 3.76 -11.69
N PHE A 132 8.22 4.13 -11.63
CA PHE A 132 7.65 4.99 -10.60
C PHE A 132 6.72 4.17 -9.73
N LYS A 133 6.75 4.41 -8.42
CA LYS A 133 5.89 3.73 -7.47
C LYS A 133 5.54 4.64 -6.29
N VAL A 134 4.26 4.64 -5.92
CA VAL A 134 3.78 5.20 -4.64
C VAL A 134 3.02 4.13 -3.90
N HIS A 135 3.28 4.01 -2.60
CA HIS A 135 2.61 3.02 -1.77
C HIS A 135 2.46 3.48 -0.32
N TRP A 136 1.49 2.88 0.36
CA TRP A 136 1.35 3.03 1.81
C TRP A 136 2.43 2.23 2.52
N ARG A 137 3.18 2.89 3.41
CA ARG A 137 4.23 2.29 4.23
C ARG A 137 3.61 1.26 5.17
N VAL A 138 4.24 0.10 5.23
CA VAL A 138 3.82 -1.00 6.10
C VAL A 138 3.65 -0.52 7.53
N ASN A 139 2.54 -0.92 8.15
CA ASN A 139 2.18 -0.63 9.53
C ASN A 139 2.03 0.87 9.88
N CYS A 140 1.93 1.75 8.88
CA CYS A 140 1.84 3.20 9.09
C CYS A 140 0.39 3.67 9.31
N ARG A 141 0.24 4.74 10.11
CA ARG A 141 -1.04 5.41 10.37
C ARG A 141 -0.82 6.92 10.37
N THR A 142 -1.81 7.66 9.92
CA THR A 142 -1.87 9.13 10.01
C THR A 142 -3.08 9.54 10.85
N THR A 143 -3.06 10.75 11.40
CA THR A 143 -4.20 11.30 12.14
C THR A 143 -5.47 11.39 11.29
N LEU A 144 -5.33 11.65 9.99
CA LEU A 144 -6.44 11.73 9.04
C LEU A 144 -6.88 10.38 8.48
N GLY A 145 -6.09 9.31 8.64
CA GLY A 145 -6.38 7.97 8.12
C GLY A 145 -6.14 7.78 6.62
N PHE A 146 -5.91 8.85 5.88
CA PHE A 146 -5.56 8.86 4.46
C PHE A 146 -4.44 9.86 4.17
N GLN A 147 -3.85 9.76 2.98
CA GLN A 147 -3.00 10.78 2.39
C GLN A 147 -3.25 10.92 0.90
N ASP A 148 -3.16 12.16 0.44
CA ASP A 148 -3.21 12.51 -0.97
C ASP A 148 -1.90 12.13 -1.66
N ILE A 149 -1.98 11.55 -2.86
CA ILE A 149 -0.80 11.14 -3.63
C ILE A 149 -0.11 12.37 -4.24
N GLU A 150 -0.88 13.35 -4.72
CA GLU A 150 -0.35 14.54 -5.39
C GLU A 150 0.33 15.48 -4.40
N TYR A 151 -0.26 15.69 -3.23
CA TYR A 151 0.22 16.55 -2.16
C TYR A 151 0.22 15.83 -0.81
N PRO A 152 1.18 14.91 -0.56
CA PRO A 152 1.19 14.05 0.61
C PRO A 152 1.27 14.79 1.94
N LEU A 153 1.81 16.01 1.92
CA LEU A 153 2.01 16.85 3.09
C LEU A 153 1.09 18.09 3.09
N GLY A 154 0.05 18.09 2.23
CA GLY A 154 -0.86 19.22 2.04
C GLY A 154 -0.39 20.20 0.96
N PRO A 155 -1.21 21.23 0.65
CA PRO A 155 -1.06 22.07 -0.54
C PRO A 155 0.20 22.97 -0.55
N TYR A 156 0.84 23.16 0.60
CA TYR A 156 2.10 23.92 0.73
C TYR A 156 3.33 23.02 0.82
N GLY A 157 3.12 21.70 0.82
CA GLY A 157 4.19 20.71 0.79
C GLY A 157 4.67 20.40 -0.63
N PRO A 158 5.74 19.62 -0.75
CA PRO A 158 6.21 19.15 -2.05
C PRO A 158 5.17 18.22 -2.70
N SER A 159 5.00 18.38 -4.00
CA SER A 159 4.13 17.55 -4.83
C SER A 159 4.74 16.18 -5.13
N CYS A 160 3.92 15.25 -5.60
CA CYS A 160 4.34 13.95 -6.14
C CYS A 160 5.46 14.11 -7.19
N VAL A 161 5.29 15.05 -8.12
CA VAL A 161 6.25 15.30 -9.21
C VAL A 161 7.58 15.77 -8.62
N GLU A 162 7.55 16.73 -7.71
CA GLU A 162 8.75 17.23 -7.05
C GLU A 162 9.48 16.14 -6.26
N ILE A 163 8.75 15.32 -5.50
CA ILE A 163 9.36 14.23 -4.72
C ILE A 163 10.03 13.20 -5.66
N MET A 164 9.38 12.83 -6.77
CA MET A 164 9.96 11.88 -7.73
C MET A 164 11.22 12.44 -8.41
N ILE A 165 11.20 13.71 -8.79
CA ILE A 165 12.36 14.38 -9.39
C ILE A 165 13.49 14.50 -8.37
N GLU A 166 13.19 14.80 -7.11
CA GLU A 166 14.19 14.90 -6.05
C GLU A 166 14.81 13.54 -5.68
N ASN A 167 14.05 12.44 -5.76
CA ASN A 167 14.60 11.08 -5.65
C ASN A 167 15.67 10.79 -6.71
N TYR A 168 15.56 11.39 -7.89
CA TYR A 168 16.60 11.32 -8.93
C TYR A 168 17.75 12.30 -8.63
N ARG A 169 17.45 13.58 -8.39
CA ARG A 169 18.47 14.65 -8.28
C ARG A 169 19.39 14.50 -7.07
N LYS A 170 18.83 14.10 -5.92
CA LYS A 170 19.59 13.99 -4.66
C LYS A 170 20.39 12.70 -4.56
N CYS A 171 20.12 11.72 -5.43
CA CYS A 171 20.85 10.47 -5.46
C CYS A 171 21.92 10.49 -6.56
N ASN A 172 23.18 10.68 -6.14
CA ASN A 172 24.34 10.64 -7.04
C ASN A 172 24.78 9.18 -7.32
N ASN A 173 23.89 8.39 -7.92
CA ASN A 173 24.09 6.96 -8.19
C ASN A 173 23.90 6.62 -9.68
N GLY A 174 24.41 7.47 -10.57
CA GLY A 174 24.30 7.27 -12.02
C GLY A 174 22.89 7.46 -12.59
N GLY A 175 21.96 8.04 -11.82
CA GLY A 175 20.59 8.27 -12.27
C GLY A 175 19.61 7.12 -11.95
N ILE A 176 20.04 6.14 -11.16
CA ILE A 176 19.17 5.07 -10.64
C ILE A 176 18.08 5.64 -9.74
N GLY A 177 18.42 6.64 -8.93
CA GLY A 177 17.46 7.31 -8.03
C GLY A 177 17.32 6.63 -6.67
N GLY A 178 16.13 6.72 -6.09
CA GLY A 178 15.89 6.31 -4.72
C GLY A 178 14.43 6.41 -4.30
N SER A 179 14.23 6.43 -2.99
CA SER A 179 12.90 6.59 -2.40
C SER A 179 12.86 7.65 -1.31
N THR A 180 11.72 8.32 -1.16
CA THR A 180 11.47 9.29 -0.10
C THR A 180 10.12 8.98 0.53
N GLN A 181 10.09 9.02 1.87
CA GLN A 181 8.86 8.89 2.63
C GLN A 181 8.26 10.28 2.90
N ALA A 182 6.96 10.46 2.66
CA ALA A 182 6.20 11.65 3.02
C ALA A 182 4.98 11.23 3.86
N GLY A 183 5.06 11.41 5.18
CA GLY A 183 4.09 10.82 6.10
C GLY A 183 4.11 9.29 6.01
N CYS A 184 3.00 8.67 5.63
CA CYS A 184 2.86 7.24 5.36
C CYS A 184 3.00 6.85 3.90
N LEU A 185 3.15 7.79 2.97
CA LEU A 185 3.41 7.46 1.56
C LEU A 185 4.90 7.33 1.30
N VAL A 186 5.28 6.33 0.51
CA VAL A 186 6.66 6.14 0.04
C VAL A 186 6.67 6.25 -1.48
N TYR A 187 7.38 7.26 -1.96
CA TYR A 187 7.61 7.57 -3.36
C TYR A 187 8.94 6.95 -3.77
N THR A 188 8.93 6.11 -4.79
CA THR A 188 10.14 5.43 -5.28
C THR A 188 10.28 5.67 -6.77
N PHE A 189 11.49 6.05 -7.18
CA PHE A 189 11.90 6.16 -8.56
C PHE A 189 13.09 5.22 -8.81
N ASN A 190 12.99 4.38 -9.85
CA ASN A 190 14.09 3.55 -10.31
C ASN A 190 14.36 3.83 -11.79
N GLY A 191 15.57 4.28 -12.09
CA GLY A 191 16.07 4.45 -13.45
C GLY A 191 16.92 3.26 -13.91
N GLY A 192 16.73 2.83 -15.15
CA GLY A 192 17.65 1.93 -15.85
C GLY A 192 17.68 0.48 -15.37
N ARG A 193 16.67 0.04 -14.61
CA ARG A 193 16.52 -1.39 -14.26
C ARG A 193 16.39 -2.23 -15.53
N LYS A 194 17.03 -3.41 -15.51
CA LYS A 194 16.76 -4.45 -16.52
C LYS A 194 15.29 -4.84 -16.48
N ASP A 195 14.78 -5.36 -17.60
CA ASP A 195 13.37 -5.71 -17.79
C ASP A 195 12.90 -6.83 -16.87
N GLN A 196 12.67 -6.47 -15.61
CA GLN A 196 12.02 -7.27 -14.59
C GLN A 196 10.87 -6.42 -14.08
N TYR A 197 9.66 -6.84 -14.40
CA TYR A 197 8.45 -6.30 -13.77
C TYR A 197 8.43 -6.69 -12.28
N TYR A 198 7.76 -5.86 -11.47
CA TYR A 198 7.52 -6.11 -10.04
C TYR A 198 6.73 -7.39 -9.78
#